data_AF-A0A2G1BQ68-F1
#
_entry.id   AF-A0A2G1BQ68-F1
#
_cell.length_a   1.000
_cell.length_b   1.000
_cell.length_c   1.000
_cell.angle_alpha   90.00
_cell.angle_beta   90.00
_cell.angle_gamma   90.00
#
_symmetry.space_group_name_H-M   'P 1'
#
loop_
_entity.id
_entity.type
_entity.pdbx_description
1 polymer ?
#
loop_
_entity_poly.entity_id
_entity_poly.type
_entity_poly.pdbx_seq_one_letter_code
_entity_poly.pdbx_strand_id
1 'polypeptide(L)'
;EQLSNELNLIQPIQRRAKELLENCFDYFKDMQQVEYRKVYQFVEKRTDVDDNHSSEAECIVDLYKCYLKEFNPRLESHMVAFAVIASYVETRGMYV
;
A
#
# COMPACT_ATOMS: atom_id res chain seq x y z
N GLU A 1 -12.46 4.65 10.53
CA GLU A 1 -11.56 4.84 11.70
C GLU A 1 -10.62 3.66 11.95
N GLN A 2 -11.06 2.40 11.86
CA GLN A 2 -10.19 1.23 12.11
C GLN A 2 -8.94 1.14 11.22
N LEU A 3 -9.05 1.40 9.91
CA LEU A 3 -7.91 1.29 8.98
C LEU A 3 -6.76 2.26 9.32
N SER A 4 -7.07 3.49 9.75
CA SER A 4 -6.06 4.50 10.06
C SER A 4 -5.27 4.18 11.33
N ASN A 5 -5.91 3.57 12.32
CA ASN A 5 -5.24 3.15 13.55
C ASN A 5 -4.35 1.92 13.32
N GLU A 6 -4.81 0.94 12.53
CA GLU A 6 -4.03 -0.26 12.18
C GLU A 6 -2.77 0.07 11.36
N LEU A 7 -2.84 1.12 10.53
CA LEU A 7 -1.74 1.58 9.67
C LEU A 7 -0.87 2.69 10.29
N ASN A 8 -1.08 3.05 11.57
CA ASN A 8 -0.39 4.17 12.25
C ASN A 8 -0.43 5.50 11.46
N LEU A 9 -1.55 5.79 10.80
CA LEU A 9 -1.71 7.02 10.01
C LEU A 9 -2.11 8.18 10.93
N ILE A 10 -1.17 9.08 11.19
CA ILE A 10 -1.38 10.29 12.00
C ILE A 10 -2.38 11.23 11.29
N GLN A 11 -3.30 11.88 12.02
CA GLN A 11 -4.36 12.74 11.47
C GLN A 11 -3.96 13.80 10.39
N PRO A 12 -2.80 14.49 10.43
CA PRO A 12 -2.44 15.43 9.36
C PRO A 12 -2.17 14.74 8.01
N ILE A 13 -1.88 13.44 8.02
CA ILE A 13 -1.63 12.63 6.83
C ILE A 13 -2.95 12.32 6.11
N GLN A 14 -4.08 12.23 6.82
CA GLN A 14 -5.40 12.03 6.20
C GLN A 14 -5.80 13.19 5.29
N ARG A 15 -5.46 14.45 5.66
CA ARG A 15 -5.74 15.63 4.83
C ARG A 15 -4.98 15.65 3.50
N ARG A 16 -3.82 14.99 3.44
CA ARG A 16 -2.98 14.86 2.24
C ARG A 16 -2.99 13.44 1.66
N ALA A 17 -3.88 12.57 2.14
CA ALA A 17 -3.89 11.16 1.74
C ALA A 17 -4.06 11.01 0.22
N LYS A 18 -4.89 11.87 -0.40
CA LYS A 18 -5.08 11.89 -1.85
C LYS A 18 -3.78 12.23 -2.58
N GLU A 19 -3.11 13.32 -2.21
CA GLU A 19 -1.84 13.73 -2.83
C GLU A 19 -0.73 12.68 -2.62
N LEU A 20 -0.68 12.05 -1.44
CA LEU A 20 0.29 10.99 -1.15
C LEU A 20 0.03 9.73 -1.99
N LEU A 21 -1.23 9.37 -2.21
CA LEU A 21 -1.60 8.27 -3.11
C LEU A 21 -1.29 8.61 -4.56
N GLU A 22 -1.62 9.82 -5.02
CA GLU A 22 -1.28 10.30 -6.37
C GLU A 22 0.23 10.24 -6.61
N ASN A 23 1.04 10.70 -5.64
CA ASN A 23 2.49 10.59 -5.69
C ASN A 23 2.97 9.13 -5.76
N CYS A 24 2.30 8.19 -5.07
CA CYS A 24 2.65 6.78 -5.15
C CYS A 24 2.46 6.22 -6.56
N PHE A 25 1.37 6.58 -7.25
CA PHE A 25 1.13 6.15 -8.64
C PHE A 25 2.21 6.68 -9.60
N ASP A 26 2.68 7.90 -9.40
CA ASP A 26 3.82 8.43 -10.15
C ASP A 26 5.12 7.69 -9.81
N TYR A 27 5.35 7.37 -8.53
CA TYR A 27 6.52 6.60 -8.09
C TYR A 27 6.55 5.17 -8.62
N PHE A 28 5.39 4.53 -8.84
CA PHE A 28 5.35 3.20 -9.46
C PHE A 28 5.82 3.23 -10.92
N LYS A 29 5.66 4.37 -11.61
CA LYS A 29 6.09 4.57 -13.00
C LYS A 29 7.54 5.07 -13.10
N ASP A 30 8.10 5.60 -12.02
CA ASP A 30 9.46 6.13 -11.97
C ASP A 30 10.53 5.02 -11.86
N MET A 31 11.46 5.00 -12.82
CA MET A 31 12.57 4.07 -12.86
C MET A 31 13.61 4.25 -11.74
N GLN A 32 13.61 5.38 -11.04
CA GLN A 32 14.50 5.64 -9.91
C GLN A 32 13.89 5.16 -8.58
N GLN A 33 12.56 5.03 -8.49
CA GLN A 33 11.84 4.65 -7.26
C GLN A 33 11.75 3.13 -7.10
N VAL A 34 12.91 2.48 -6.95
CA VAL A 34 13.03 1.02 -6.88
C VAL A 34 12.25 0.42 -5.70
N GLU A 35 12.24 1.08 -4.54
CA GLU A 35 11.55 0.56 -3.34
C GLU A 35 10.02 0.58 -3.50
N TYR A 36 9.44 1.63 -4.08
CA TYR A 36 8.00 1.71 -4.36
C TYR A 36 7.57 0.65 -5.39
N ARG A 37 8.38 0.42 -6.42
CA ARG A 37 8.09 -0.63 -7.42
C ARG A 37 8.18 -2.04 -6.85
N LYS A 38 9.02 -2.30 -5.86
CA LYS A 38 9.02 -3.59 -5.15
C LYS A 38 7.72 -3.83 -4.41
N VAL A 39 7.18 -2.79 -3.73
CA VAL A 39 5.87 -2.88 -3.08
C VAL A 39 4.79 -3.19 -4.11
N TYR A 40 4.78 -2.45 -5.22
CA TYR A 40 3.82 -2.65 -6.30
C TYR A 40 3.84 -4.08 -6.85
N GLN A 41 5.03 -4.57 -7.23
CA GLN A 41 5.20 -5.93 -7.74
C GLN A 41 4.84 -7.01 -6.70
N PHE A 42 5.06 -6.74 -5.42
CA PHE A 42 4.67 -7.66 -4.36
C PHE A 42 3.14 -7.77 -4.27
N VAL A 43 2.45 -6.62 -4.23
CA VAL A 43 0.99 -6.58 -4.15
C VAL A 43 0.34 -7.18 -5.40
N GLU A 44 0.87 -6.87 -6.59
CA GLU A 44 0.39 -7.42 -7.87
C GLU A 44 0.48 -8.96 -7.91
N LYS A 45 1.55 -9.54 -7.35
CA LYS A 45 1.75 -11.00 -7.32
C LYS A 45 0.95 -11.72 -6.24
N ARG A 46 0.56 -11.01 -5.18
CA ARG A 46 -0.20 -11.54 -4.05
C ARG A 46 -1.70 -11.38 -4.31
N THR A 47 -2.22 -12.12 -5.29
CA THR A 47 -3.67 -12.24 -5.52
C THR A 47 -4.33 -13.20 -4.54
N ASP A 48 -3.54 -14.04 -3.86
CA ASP A 48 -4.02 -15.03 -2.89
C ASP A 48 -4.67 -14.39 -1.64
N VAL A 49 -4.34 -13.14 -1.31
CA VAL A 49 -4.98 -12.43 -0.20
C VAL A 49 -6.42 -12.02 -0.50
N ASP A 50 -6.80 -11.87 -1.78
CA ASP A 50 -8.19 -11.58 -2.20
C ASP A 50 -9.14 -12.70 -1.83
N ASP A 51 -8.72 -13.94 -2.03
CA ASP A 51 -9.54 -15.12 -1.79
C ASP A 51 -9.62 -15.49 -0.30
N ASN A 52 -8.66 -15.00 0.50
CA ASN A 52 -8.52 -15.37 1.91
C ASN A 52 -9.22 -14.41 2.89
N HIS A 53 -9.66 -13.23 2.45
CA HIS A 53 -10.23 -12.21 3.34
C HIS A 53 -11.57 -11.70 2.83
N SER A 54 -12.47 -11.35 3.76
CA SER A 54 -13.84 -10.90 3.45
C SER A 54 -13.95 -9.39 3.26
N SER A 55 -12.86 -8.65 3.50
CA SER A 55 -12.83 -7.18 3.47
C SER A 55 -11.51 -6.68 2.89
N GLU A 56 -11.61 -5.69 2.00
CA GLU A 56 -10.45 -5.03 1.39
C GLU A 56 -9.51 -4.43 2.44
N ALA A 57 -10.09 -3.94 3.54
CA ALA A 57 -9.35 -3.42 4.68
C ALA A 57 -8.39 -4.47 5.27
N GLU A 58 -8.87 -5.70 5.40
CA GLU A 58 -8.07 -6.81 5.94
C GLU A 58 -7.00 -7.24 4.95
N CYS A 59 -7.33 -7.32 3.65
CA CYS A 59 -6.36 -7.62 2.60
C CYS A 59 -5.18 -6.63 2.60
N ILE A 60 -5.47 -5.32 2.69
CA ILE A 60 -4.45 -4.26 2.71
C ILE A 60 -3.56 -4.37 3.95
N VAL A 61 -4.15 -4.62 5.11
CA VAL A 61 -3.41 -4.77 6.37
C VAL A 61 -2.52 -6.01 6.35
N ASP A 62 -3.01 -7.12 5.80
CA ASP A 62 -2.25 -8.36 5.68
C ASP A 62 -1.08 -8.20 4.72
N LEU A 63 -1.31 -7.63 3.53
CA LEU A 63 -0.24 -7.29 2.58
C LEU A 63 0.85 -6.41 3.19
N TYR A 64 0.45 -5.38 3.94
CA TYR A 64 1.38 -4.50 4.64
C TYR A 64 2.22 -5.25 5.68
N LYS A 65 1.58 -6.09 6.53
CA LYS A 65 2.27 -6.88 7.55
C LYS A 65 3.21 -7.92 6.91
N CYS A 66 2.77 -8.61 5.87
CA CYS A 66 3.59 -9.56 5.11
C CYS A 66 4.80 -8.87 4.48
N TYR A 67 4.60 -7.73 3.83
CA TYR A 67 5.69 -7.01 3.17
C TYR A 67 6.75 -6.53 4.17
N LEU A 68 6.34 -5.96 5.31
CA LEU A 68 7.28 -5.56 6.35
C LEU A 68 8.08 -6.73 6.90
N LYS A 69 7.44 -7.89 7.08
CA LYS A 69 8.07 -9.08 7.63
C LYS A 69 9.04 -9.74 6.65
N GLU A 70 8.72 -9.77 5.36
CA GLU A 70 9.51 -10.44 4.34
C GLU A 70 10.66 -9.58 3.80
N PHE A 71 10.46 -8.27 3.64
CA PHE A 71 11.39 -7.42 2.89
C PHE A 71 12.19 -6.40 3.71
N ASN A 72 11.82 -6.16 4.98
CA ASN A 72 12.43 -5.15 5.86
C ASN A 72 12.78 -3.85 5.10
N PRO A 73 11.76 -3.12 4.60
CA PRO A 73 11.94 -2.05 3.64
C PRO A 73 12.71 -0.85 4.20
N ARG A 74 13.39 -0.12 3.31
CA ARG A 74 14.08 1.14 3.67
C ARG A 74 13.12 2.32 3.83
N LEU A 75 11.92 2.20 3.27
CA LEU A 75 10.86 3.18 3.38
C LEU A 75 10.30 3.19 4.81
N GLU A 76 9.89 4.37 5.28
CA GLU A 76 9.19 4.49 6.55
C GLU A 76 7.85 3.74 6.52
N SER A 77 7.42 3.22 7.66
CA SER A 77 6.20 2.41 7.80
C SER A 77 4.96 3.05 7.15
N HIS A 78 4.79 4.36 7.30
CA HIS A 78 3.66 5.07 6.70
C HIS A 78 3.76 5.15 5.17
N MET A 79 4.97 5.32 4.60
CA MET A 79 5.18 5.32 3.14
C MET A 79 4.88 3.95 2.54
N VAL A 80 5.29 2.88 3.22
CA VAL A 80 4.96 1.50 2.81
C VAL A 80 3.45 1.29 2.88
N ALA A 81 2.77 1.76 3.92
CA ALA A 81 1.32 1.67 4.02
C ALA A 81 0.61 2.35 2.84
N PHE A 82 1.00 3.58 2.48
CA PHE A 82 0.43 4.26 1.30
C PHE A 82 0.75 3.56 0.00
N ALA A 83 1.99 3.07 -0.17
CA ALA A 83 2.38 2.33 -1.35
C ALA A 83 1.57 1.04 -1.50
N VAL A 84 1.33 0.30 -0.41
CA VAL A 84 0.50 -0.91 -0.41
C VAL A 84 -0.95 -0.57 -0.78
N ILE A 85 -1.54 0.45 -0.16
CA ILE A 85 -2.90 0.91 -0.49
C ILE A 85 -3.00 1.31 -1.96
N ALA A 86 -2.09 2.14 -2.45
CA ALA A 86 -2.10 2.60 -3.85
C ALA A 86 -1.92 1.41 -4.81
N SER A 87 -0.96 0.53 -4.54
CA SER A 87 -0.73 -0.67 -5.37
C SER A 87 -1.95 -1.57 -5.40
N TYR A 88 -2.62 -1.76 -4.27
CA TYR A 88 -3.84 -2.55 -4.16
C TYR A 88 -4.96 -2.01 -5.04
N VAL A 89 -5.20 -0.70 -4.96
CA VAL A 89 -6.24 -0.01 -5.75
C VAL A 89 -5.93 -0.07 -7.24
N GLU A 90 -4.68 0.16 -7.63
CA GLU A 90 -4.25 0.15 -9.04
C GLU A 90 -4.26 -1.26 -9.65
N THR A 91 -3.79 -2.27 -8.92
CA THR A 91 -3.72 -3.67 -9.42
C THR A 91 -5.10 -4.32 -9.51
N ARG A 92 -6.04 -3.97 -8.61
CA ARG A 92 -7.41 -4.51 -8.60
C ARG A 92 -8.38 -3.67 -9.42
N GLY A 93 -7.88 -2.66 -10.12
CA GLY A 93 -8.65 -1.84 -11.07
C GLY A 93 -9.75 -1.01 -10.40
N MET A 94 -9.60 -0.65 -9.12
CA MET A 94 -10.54 0.17 -8.37
C MET A 94 -10.39 1.67 -8.68
N TYR A 95 -10.21 2.01 -9.95
CA TYR A 95 -10.37 3.38 -10.42
C TYR A 95 -11.87 3.71 -10.45
N VAL A 96 -12.34 4.45 -9.44
CA VAL A 96 -13.63 5.15 -9.48
C VAL A 96 -13.56 6.41 -10.33
#